data_AF-A0A397DUC4-F1
#
_entry.id   AF-A0A397DUC4-F1
#
_cell.length_a   1.000
_cell.length_b   1.000
_cell.length_c   1.000
_cell.angle_alpha   90.00
_cell.angle_beta   90.00
_cell.angle_gamma   90.00
#
_symmetry.space_group_name_H-M   'P 1'
#
loop_
_entity.id
_entity.type
_entity.pdbx_description
1 polymer ?
#
loop_
_entity_poly.entity_id
_entity_poly.type
_entity_poly.pdbx_seq_one_letter_code
_entity_poly.pdbx_strand_id
1 'polypeptide(L)'
;MTSTPNPSSNTPTTTKRRCTKRPKPTKKPKPTGPSPSYTPSPTTEPSSTYVPKPTTQPSSTYAPTPSGNGVKDQLIAQTNKIRAAHGIGPLTWDDELEPKMRTWAKSCPGFKHGGPAGWQNLATNTACGSSGKDCTNVVGASWLWYDQEETFWNYDNNSCNGGWAKCGHFSNMMSPEVKSMACGWSECANGNHVWCNYDTPVKSPKVGKITGMTKAELKASLTA
;
A
#
# COMPACT_ATOMS: atom_id res chain seq x y z
N MET A 1 -28.70 -43.02 40.57
CA MET A 1 -28.82 -44.35 39.96
C MET A 1 -27.85 -44.42 38.80
N THR A 2 -27.00 -45.44 38.86
CA THR A 2 -25.94 -45.82 37.93
C THR A 2 -26.46 -46.12 36.53
N SER A 3 -25.69 -45.79 35.50
CA SER A 3 -25.28 -46.72 34.42
C SER A 3 -24.41 -46.01 33.38
N THR A 4 -23.11 -46.30 33.41
CA THR A 4 -22.31 -46.41 32.19
C THR A 4 -22.64 -47.75 31.50
N PRO A 5 -22.46 -47.85 30.17
CA PRO A 5 -21.35 -48.67 29.71
C PRO A 5 -20.53 -48.11 28.53
N ASN A 6 -19.41 -48.80 28.36
CA ASN A 6 -18.15 -48.59 27.63
C ASN A 6 -18.25 -48.53 26.07
N PRO A 7 -17.13 -48.22 25.37
CA PRO A 7 -17.08 -47.74 23.99
C PRO A 7 -17.01 -48.88 22.97
N SER A 8 -17.50 -48.61 21.76
CA SER A 8 -17.20 -49.42 20.59
C SER A 8 -16.09 -48.77 19.78
N SER A 9 -14.91 -49.37 19.84
CA SER A 9 -13.92 -49.35 18.77
C SER A 9 -14.53 -49.88 17.48
N ASN A 10 -14.20 -49.26 16.33
CA ASN A 10 -13.92 -49.98 15.08
C ASN A 10 -13.28 -49.05 14.01
N THR A 11 -11.96 -49.26 13.87
CA THR A 11 -11.20 -49.41 12.61
C THR A 11 -11.07 -48.21 11.64
N PRO A 12 -9.84 -47.67 11.46
CA PRO A 12 -9.53 -46.80 10.34
C PRO A 12 -9.43 -47.61 9.04
N THR A 13 -10.29 -47.29 8.06
CA THR A 13 -10.20 -47.83 6.70
C THR A 13 -8.89 -47.37 6.06
N THR A 14 -7.99 -48.32 5.80
CA THR A 14 -6.74 -48.11 5.08
C THR A 14 -7.02 -47.90 3.59
N THR A 15 -7.18 -46.65 3.17
CA THR A 15 -7.21 -46.30 1.74
C THR A 15 -5.82 -46.52 1.16
N LYS A 16 -5.65 -47.61 0.41
CA LYS A 16 -4.45 -47.94 -0.37
C LYS A 16 -4.08 -46.75 -1.27
N ARG A 17 -2.98 -46.06 -0.95
CA ARG A 17 -2.34 -45.07 -1.83
C ARG A 17 -1.92 -45.78 -3.12
N ARG A 18 -2.53 -45.39 -4.23
CA ARG A 18 -2.12 -45.79 -5.58
C ARG A 18 -0.75 -45.19 -5.89
N CYS A 19 0.25 -46.05 -6.10
CA CYS A 19 1.58 -45.63 -6.56
C CYS A 19 1.46 -45.00 -7.96
N THR A 20 1.67 -43.69 -8.05
CA THR A 20 1.90 -43.01 -9.33
C THR A 20 3.39 -43.11 -9.67
N LYS A 21 3.66 -43.50 -10.92
CA LYS A 21 5.02 -43.70 -11.44
C LYS A 21 5.81 -42.39 -11.37
N ARG A 22 7.05 -42.48 -10.88
CA ARG A 22 8.05 -41.40 -10.82
C ARG A 22 8.30 -40.84 -12.24
N PRO A 23 8.22 -39.51 -12.46
CA PRO A 23 8.66 -38.91 -13.72
C PRO A 23 10.16 -39.14 -13.94
N LYS A 24 10.53 -39.50 -15.17
CA LYS A 24 11.92 -39.70 -15.62
C LYS A 24 12.67 -38.34 -15.65
N PRO A 25 13.91 -38.24 -15.18
CA PRO A 25 14.70 -37.01 -15.29
C PRO A 25 14.94 -36.67 -16.76
N THR A 26 14.53 -35.48 -17.19
CA THR A 26 14.86 -34.92 -18.49
C THR A 26 16.34 -34.50 -18.52
N LYS A 27 17.01 -34.79 -19.64
CA LYS A 27 18.43 -34.52 -19.86
C LYS A 27 18.71 -33.01 -19.82
N LYS A 28 19.71 -32.61 -19.04
CA LYS A 28 20.30 -31.27 -18.97
C LYS A 28 20.79 -30.83 -20.37
N PRO A 29 20.45 -29.63 -20.86
CA PRO A 29 21.03 -29.09 -22.09
C PRO A 29 22.54 -28.85 -21.93
N LYS A 30 23.28 -29.20 -22.98
CA LYS A 30 24.74 -29.03 -23.13
C LYS A 30 25.09 -27.54 -23.21
N PRO A 31 26.18 -27.05 -22.57
CA PRO A 31 26.63 -25.68 -22.75
C PRO A 31 27.13 -25.49 -24.19
N THR A 32 26.50 -24.58 -24.94
CA THR A 32 27.03 -24.04 -26.18
C THR A 32 28.11 -23.02 -25.84
N GLY A 33 29.25 -23.13 -26.54
CA GLY A 33 30.46 -22.32 -26.33
C GLY A 33 30.30 -20.83 -26.63
N PRO A 34 31.41 -20.08 -26.53
CA PRO A 34 31.41 -18.64 -26.31
C PRO A 34 30.88 -17.86 -27.52
N SER A 35 30.03 -16.87 -27.21
CA SER A 35 29.56 -15.83 -28.12
C SER A 35 30.72 -14.98 -28.63
N PRO A 36 30.77 -14.60 -29.91
CA PRO A 36 31.81 -13.71 -30.43
C PRO A 36 31.71 -12.31 -29.79
N SER A 37 32.86 -11.86 -29.31
CA SER A 37 33.12 -10.52 -28.78
C SER A 37 33.05 -9.50 -29.91
N TYR A 38 32.13 -8.53 -29.81
CA TYR A 38 32.14 -7.34 -30.64
C TYR A 38 32.85 -6.21 -29.88
N THR A 39 34.02 -5.84 -30.35
CA THR A 39 34.75 -4.64 -29.93
C THR A 39 34.39 -3.49 -30.86
N PRO A 40 33.88 -2.35 -30.37
CA PRO A 40 34.05 -1.08 -31.05
C PRO A 40 35.29 -0.34 -30.52
N SER A 41 36.17 0.05 -31.45
CA SER A 41 37.31 0.95 -31.23
C SER A 41 36.88 2.43 -31.20
N PRO A 42 37.72 3.35 -30.72
CA PRO A 42 37.29 4.66 -30.19
C PRO A 42 37.08 5.69 -31.30
N THR A 43 36.03 6.52 -31.15
CA THR A 43 35.85 7.71 -31.98
C THR A 43 35.92 8.95 -31.09
N THR A 44 36.80 9.84 -31.52
CA THR A 44 37.25 11.08 -30.90
C THR A 44 36.12 12.11 -30.70
N GLU A 45 36.17 12.74 -29.55
CA GLU A 45 35.38 13.87 -29.06
C GLU A 45 35.61 15.14 -29.92
N PRO A 46 34.62 16.06 -29.95
CA PRO A 46 34.97 17.46 -29.75
C PRO A 46 34.27 18.07 -28.53
N SER A 47 35.11 18.67 -27.71
CA SER A 47 34.83 19.53 -26.56
C SER A 47 33.81 20.61 -26.87
N SER A 48 32.76 20.69 -26.04
CA SER A 48 32.03 21.93 -25.80
C SER A 48 31.78 22.09 -24.31
N THR A 49 32.60 22.95 -23.72
CA THR A 49 32.53 23.40 -22.33
C THR A 49 31.33 24.31 -22.12
N TYR A 50 30.25 23.78 -21.56
CA TYR A 50 29.31 24.55 -20.76
C TYR A 50 29.16 23.85 -19.41
N VAL A 51 29.76 24.42 -18.38
CA VAL A 51 29.61 24.00 -16.98
C VAL A 51 28.46 24.82 -16.39
N PRO A 52 27.23 24.29 -16.24
CA PRO A 52 26.30 24.87 -15.30
C PRO A 52 26.74 24.47 -13.89
N LYS A 53 26.93 25.50 -13.06
CA LYS A 53 27.16 25.42 -11.61
C LYS A 53 26.19 24.42 -10.94
N PRO A 54 26.64 23.47 -10.12
CA PRO A 54 25.75 22.57 -9.40
C PRO A 54 25.11 23.33 -8.23
N THR A 55 23.88 23.78 -8.43
CA THR A 55 22.99 24.12 -7.31
C THR A 55 22.34 22.82 -6.86
N THR A 56 22.79 22.28 -5.74
CA THR A 56 22.16 21.13 -5.07
C THR A 56 20.79 21.54 -4.53
N GLN A 57 19.76 21.46 -5.38
CA GLN A 57 18.36 21.39 -4.96
C GLN A 57 17.82 20.05 -5.48
N PRO A 58 17.37 19.13 -4.60
CA PRO A 58 16.78 17.88 -5.07
C PRO A 58 15.56 18.18 -5.94
N SER A 59 15.58 17.66 -7.16
CA SER A 59 14.47 17.72 -8.11
C SER A 59 13.30 16.94 -7.52
N SER A 60 12.37 17.66 -6.90
CA SER A 60 11.15 17.07 -6.37
C SER A 60 10.22 16.67 -7.51
N THR A 61 10.04 15.36 -7.67
CA THR A 61 8.97 14.75 -8.48
C THR A 61 7.62 14.90 -7.78
N TYR A 62 7.16 16.14 -7.56
CA TYR A 62 5.81 16.37 -7.02
C TYR A 62 4.78 15.79 -7.98
N ALA A 63 3.94 14.87 -7.49
CA ALA A 63 2.75 14.45 -8.23
C ALA A 63 1.86 15.69 -8.47
N PRO A 64 1.17 15.76 -9.62
CA PRO A 64 0.23 16.84 -9.87
C PRO A 64 -0.82 16.86 -8.77
N THR A 65 -1.06 18.04 -8.20
CA THR A 65 -2.17 18.26 -7.27
C THR A 65 -3.47 17.90 -7.99
N PRO A 66 -4.33 17.03 -7.42
CA PRO A 66 -5.63 16.74 -8.00
C PRO A 66 -6.45 18.03 -8.16
N SER A 67 -7.16 18.17 -9.28
CA SER A 67 -7.89 19.40 -9.63
C SER A 67 -9.31 19.47 -9.06
N GLY A 68 -9.74 18.47 -8.27
CA GLY A 68 -11.05 18.43 -7.64
C GLY A 68 -11.01 18.78 -6.14
N ASN A 69 -12.19 18.94 -5.55
CA ASN A 69 -12.40 19.28 -4.15
C ASN A 69 -13.12 18.16 -3.36
N GLY A 70 -13.08 16.93 -3.89
CA GLY A 70 -13.80 15.78 -3.35
C GLY A 70 -12.95 14.88 -2.45
N VAL A 71 -13.58 13.84 -1.90
CA VAL A 71 -12.92 12.87 -1.01
C VAL A 71 -11.76 12.15 -1.73
N LYS A 72 -11.91 11.84 -3.03
CA LYS A 72 -10.84 11.26 -3.86
C LYS A 72 -9.58 12.14 -3.84
N ASP A 73 -9.76 13.43 -4.14
CA ASP A 73 -8.68 14.42 -4.21
C ASP A 73 -7.99 14.60 -2.85
N GLN A 74 -8.79 14.69 -1.77
CA GLN A 74 -8.28 14.75 -0.41
C GLN A 74 -7.41 13.52 -0.07
N LEU A 75 -7.92 12.31 -0.29
CA LEU A 75 -7.24 11.07 0.08
C LEU A 75 -5.90 10.92 -0.65
N ILE A 76 -5.89 11.12 -1.97
CA ILE A 76 -4.67 10.96 -2.77
C ILE A 76 -3.65 12.06 -2.45
N ALA A 77 -4.10 13.32 -2.29
CA ALA A 77 -3.22 14.44 -1.98
C ALA A 77 -2.58 14.28 -0.60
N GLN A 78 -3.37 13.95 0.42
CA GLN A 78 -2.85 13.78 1.78
C GLN A 78 -1.96 12.55 1.91
N THR A 79 -2.30 11.44 1.26
CA THR A 79 -1.44 10.25 1.21
C THR A 79 -0.07 10.61 0.61
N ASN A 80 -0.06 11.35 -0.51
CA ASN A 80 1.19 11.73 -1.16
C ASN A 80 1.98 12.79 -0.38
N LYS A 81 1.33 13.74 0.31
CA LYS A 81 2.00 14.67 1.25
C LYS A 81 2.69 13.91 2.39
N ILE A 82 1.99 12.93 2.99
CA ILE A 82 2.55 12.10 4.06
C ILE A 82 3.74 11.26 3.54
N ARG A 83 3.59 10.58 2.39
CA ARG A 83 4.68 9.81 1.78
C ARG A 83 5.90 10.68 1.48
N ALA A 84 5.70 11.86 0.92
CA ALA A 84 6.79 12.79 0.60
C ALA A 84 7.57 13.23 1.84
N ALA A 85 6.90 13.45 2.98
CA ALA A 85 7.57 13.82 4.23
C ALA A 85 8.53 12.73 4.76
N HIS A 86 8.38 11.49 4.29
CA HIS A 86 9.25 10.35 4.59
C HIS A 86 10.21 10.02 3.45
N GLY A 87 10.29 10.85 2.41
CA GLY A 87 11.11 10.59 1.22
C GLY A 87 10.58 9.47 0.33
N ILE A 88 9.30 9.10 0.48
CA ILE A 88 8.66 8.05 -0.32
C ILE A 88 7.97 8.70 -1.51
N GLY A 89 8.18 8.12 -2.70
CA GLY A 89 7.56 8.60 -3.94
C GLY A 89 6.03 8.55 -3.90
N PRO A 90 5.35 9.42 -4.67
CA PRO A 90 3.89 9.45 -4.70
C PRO A 90 3.32 8.17 -5.33
N LEU A 91 2.08 7.87 -4.97
CA LEU A 91 1.26 6.85 -5.63
C LEU A 91 0.18 7.54 -6.50
N THR A 92 -0.36 6.79 -7.45
CA THR A 92 -1.44 7.23 -8.35
C THR A 92 -2.78 6.67 -7.89
N TRP A 93 -3.86 7.19 -8.46
CA TRP A 93 -5.17 6.58 -8.26
C TRP A 93 -5.38 5.39 -9.21
N ASP A 94 -5.99 4.32 -8.74
CA ASP A 94 -6.38 3.16 -9.54
C ASP A 94 -7.86 3.30 -9.95
N ASP A 95 -8.07 3.81 -11.17
CA ASP A 95 -9.40 4.02 -11.74
C ASP A 95 -10.11 2.70 -12.14
N GLU A 96 -9.40 1.57 -12.24
CA GLU A 96 -10.00 0.25 -12.51
C GLU A 96 -10.58 -0.39 -11.24
N LEU A 97 -9.91 -0.18 -10.10
CA LEU A 97 -10.35 -0.70 -8.80
C LEU A 97 -11.38 0.22 -8.12
N GLU A 98 -11.33 1.53 -8.35
CA GLU A 98 -12.24 2.52 -7.73
C GLU A 98 -13.74 2.13 -7.86
N PRO A 99 -14.28 1.75 -9.03
CA PRO A 99 -15.69 1.41 -9.15
C PRO A 99 -16.11 0.28 -8.21
N LYS A 100 -15.23 -0.71 -8.00
CA LYS A 100 -15.48 -1.84 -7.10
C LYS A 100 -15.45 -1.39 -5.63
N MET A 101 -14.50 -0.53 -5.27
CA MET A 101 -14.43 0.05 -3.92
C MET A 101 -15.65 0.93 -3.60
N ARG A 102 -16.08 1.78 -4.55
CA ARG A 102 -17.31 2.58 -4.42
C ARG A 102 -18.55 1.70 -4.30
N THR A 103 -18.61 0.58 -5.03
CA THR A 103 -19.74 -0.36 -4.94
C THR A 103 -19.84 -0.98 -3.55
N TRP A 104 -18.70 -1.39 -2.98
CA TRP A 104 -18.63 -1.84 -1.60
C TRP A 104 -19.12 -0.77 -0.62
N ALA A 105 -18.60 0.45 -0.71
CA ALA A 105 -18.98 1.53 0.19
C ALA A 105 -20.47 1.89 0.09
N LYS A 106 -21.03 1.94 -1.12
CA LYS A 106 -22.47 2.20 -1.38
C LYS A 106 -23.40 1.17 -0.74
N SER A 107 -22.92 -0.03 -0.44
CA SER A 107 -23.70 -1.06 0.27
C SER A 107 -23.87 -0.77 1.77
N CYS A 108 -23.30 0.33 2.29
CA CYS A 108 -23.31 0.71 3.70
C CYS A 108 -22.88 -0.44 4.64
N PRO A 109 -21.71 -1.06 4.45
CA PRO A 109 -21.34 -2.30 5.15
C PRO A 109 -21.07 -2.10 6.66
N GLY A 110 -21.02 -0.86 7.16
CA GLY A 110 -20.62 -0.51 8.51
C GLY A 110 -19.11 -0.61 8.72
N PHE A 111 -18.59 -0.34 9.93
CA PHE A 111 -17.15 -0.36 10.22
C PHE A 111 -16.56 -1.80 10.21
N LYS A 112 -16.39 -2.37 9.01
CA LYS A 112 -15.79 -3.70 8.80
C LYS A 112 -15.01 -3.75 7.50
N HIS A 113 -13.94 -4.56 7.48
CA HIS A 113 -13.22 -4.86 6.25
C HIS A 113 -14.09 -5.73 5.31
N GLY A 114 -13.83 -5.62 4.01
CA GLY A 114 -14.52 -6.42 2.99
C GLY A 114 -14.39 -5.84 1.59
N GLY A 115 -15.38 -6.10 0.72
CA GLY A 115 -15.37 -5.62 -0.66
C GLY A 115 -14.32 -6.33 -1.53
N PRO A 116 -13.72 -5.62 -2.51
CA PRO A 116 -12.67 -6.18 -3.35
C PRO A 116 -11.49 -6.71 -2.54
N ALA A 117 -10.99 -7.89 -2.89
CA ALA A 117 -9.80 -8.45 -2.29
C ALA A 117 -8.61 -7.50 -2.47
N GLY A 118 -7.78 -7.36 -1.43
CA GLY A 118 -6.61 -6.50 -1.46
C GLY A 118 -6.15 -6.12 -0.06
N TRP A 119 -5.14 -5.25 -0.02
CA TRP A 119 -4.57 -4.72 1.20
C TRP A 119 -5.33 -3.46 1.58
N GLN A 120 -6.26 -3.62 2.51
CA GLN A 120 -7.26 -2.62 2.80
C GLN A 120 -6.95 -1.83 4.06
N ASN A 121 -7.07 -0.51 3.96
CA ASN A 121 -7.23 0.37 5.10
C ASN A 121 -8.69 0.75 5.28
N LEU A 122 -9.13 0.83 6.54
CA LEU A 122 -10.48 1.24 6.93
C LEU A 122 -10.38 2.36 7.97
N ALA A 123 -11.18 3.41 7.81
CA ALA A 123 -11.34 4.45 8.82
C ALA A 123 -12.75 5.04 8.79
N THR A 124 -13.07 5.81 9.83
CA THR A 124 -14.16 6.77 9.77
C THR A 124 -13.84 7.85 8.74
N ASN A 125 -14.90 8.41 8.15
CA ASN A 125 -14.80 9.49 7.17
C ASN A 125 -15.53 10.74 7.68
N THR A 126 -14.85 11.88 7.65
CA THR A 126 -15.50 13.17 7.88
C THR A 126 -16.25 13.58 6.61
N ALA A 127 -17.55 13.85 6.72
CA ALA A 127 -18.38 14.21 5.58
C ALA A 127 -17.91 15.53 4.93
N CYS A 128 -17.58 15.46 3.64
CA CYS A 128 -17.18 16.59 2.81
C CYS A 128 -17.53 16.26 1.34
N GLY A 129 -17.47 17.23 0.44
CA GLY A 129 -17.90 17.10 -0.94
C GLY A 129 -19.43 17.10 -1.03
N SER A 130 -20.07 15.96 -0.74
CA SER A 130 -21.53 15.82 -0.77
C SER A 130 -22.26 16.77 0.20
N SER A 131 -21.58 17.19 1.27
CA SER A 131 -22.09 18.19 2.22
C SER A 131 -21.84 19.65 1.80
N GLY A 132 -21.29 19.89 0.61
CA GLY A 132 -20.90 21.22 0.12
C GLY A 132 -19.61 21.76 0.74
N LYS A 133 -18.97 21.02 1.66
CA LYS A 133 -17.67 21.37 2.23
C LYS A 133 -16.55 20.94 1.27
N ASP A 134 -15.57 21.81 1.07
CA ASP A 134 -14.34 21.44 0.37
C ASP A 134 -13.56 20.39 1.17
N CYS A 135 -13.37 19.20 0.58
CA CYS A 135 -12.63 18.12 1.23
C CYS A 135 -11.15 18.43 1.40
N THR A 136 -10.54 19.28 0.57
CA THR A 136 -9.10 19.56 0.69
C THR A 136 -8.77 20.34 1.96
N ASN A 137 -9.76 21.00 2.57
CA ASN A 137 -9.65 21.72 3.83
C ASN A 137 -9.96 20.85 5.07
N VAL A 138 -10.11 19.54 4.89
CA VAL A 138 -10.42 18.58 5.95
C VAL A 138 -9.29 17.57 6.06
N VAL A 139 -8.79 17.33 7.27
CA VAL A 139 -7.84 16.23 7.53
C VAL A 139 -8.59 14.91 7.40
N GLY A 140 -8.21 14.09 6.42
CA GLY A 140 -8.91 12.87 6.03
C GLY A 140 -8.31 11.60 6.64
N ALA A 141 -8.81 10.46 6.16
CA ALA A 141 -8.44 9.15 6.69
C ALA A 141 -6.96 8.79 6.53
N SER A 142 -6.27 9.34 5.53
CA SER A 142 -4.81 9.16 5.38
C SER A 142 -4.05 9.59 6.64
N TRP A 143 -4.49 10.65 7.32
CA TRP A 143 -3.91 11.02 8.61
C TRP A 143 -4.26 10.04 9.73
N LEU A 144 -5.49 9.53 9.76
CA LEU A 144 -5.93 8.56 10.78
C LEU A 144 -5.14 7.25 10.71
N TRP A 145 -4.85 6.77 9.50
CA TRP A 145 -3.99 5.60 9.26
C TRP A 145 -2.52 5.83 9.59
N TYR A 146 -2.08 7.08 9.54
CA TYR A 146 -0.70 7.46 9.79
C TYR A 146 -0.43 7.72 11.27
N ASP A 147 -1.18 8.63 11.89
CA ASP A 147 -0.80 9.33 13.12
C ASP A 147 -0.50 8.38 14.29
N GLN A 148 -1.48 7.61 14.73
CA GLN A 148 -1.29 6.73 15.88
C GLN A 148 -0.42 5.52 15.54
N GLU A 149 -0.60 4.95 14.35
CA GLU A 149 0.09 3.72 13.93
C GLU A 149 1.59 3.90 13.72
N GLU A 150 2.01 5.07 13.22
CA GLU A 150 3.41 5.43 13.07
C GLU A 150 4.18 5.36 14.40
N THR A 151 3.53 5.67 15.52
CA THR A 151 4.16 5.61 16.86
C THR A 151 4.52 4.18 17.29
N PHE A 152 3.88 3.18 16.67
CA PHE A 152 4.19 1.78 16.87
C PHE A 152 5.20 1.25 15.84
N TRP A 153 5.59 2.02 14.83
CA TRP A 153 6.57 1.59 13.85
C TRP A 153 7.99 1.67 14.40
N ASN A 154 8.72 0.56 14.36
CA ASN A 154 10.14 0.52 14.65
C ASN A 154 10.94 0.77 13.37
N TYR A 155 11.52 1.96 13.28
CA TYR A 155 12.31 2.39 12.13
C TYR A 155 13.67 1.68 12.00
N ASP A 156 14.23 1.16 13.09
CA ASP A 156 15.56 0.54 13.09
C ASP A 156 15.54 -0.82 12.38
N ASN A 157 14.42 -1.54 12.49
CA ASN A 157 14.23 -2.85 11.87
C ASN A 157 13.04 -2.94 10.91
N ASN A 158 12.33 -1.83 10.67
CA ASN A 158 11.15 -1.73 9.79
C ASN A 158 10.07 -2.77 10.12
N SER A 159 9.66 -2.79 11.39
CA SER A 159 8.63 -3.69 11.88
C SER A 159 7.67 -3.00 12.85
N CYS A 160 6.49 -3.59 13.00
CA CYS A 160 5.49 -3.09 13.96
C CYS A 160 5.82 -3.56 15.37
N ASN A 161 5.88 -2.63 16.33
CA ASN A 161 5.98 -2.94 17.75
C ASN A 161 4.64 -3.49 18.25
N GLY A 162 4.58 -4.82 18.35
CA GLY A 162 3.40 -5.56 18.79
C GLY A 162 2.66 -6.24 17.63
N GLY A 163 1.34 -6.40 17.79
CA GLY A 163 0.51 -7.05 16.78
C GLY A 163 0.40 -6.20 15.50
N TRP A 164 0.37 -6.87 14.35
CA TRP A 164 0.30 -6.21 13.04
C TRP A 164 -0.85 -5.20 12.90
N ALA A 165 -1.99 -5.47 13.53
CA ALA A 165 -3.15 -4.59 13.51
C ALA A 165 -2.88 -3.18 14.08
N LYS A 166 -1.76 -2.96 14.79
CA LYS A 166 -1.37 -1.63 15.30
C LYS A 166 -0.64 -0.75 14.27
N CYS A 167 -0.09 -1.35 13.21
CA CYS A 167 0.65 -0.62 12.18
C CYS A 167 0.21 -0.99 10.76
N GLY A 168 -0.86 -1.78 10.62
CA GLY A 168 -1.24 -2.36 9.34
C GLY A 168 -1.64 -1.28 8.33
N HIS A 169 -2.34 -0.24 8.77
CA HIS A 169 -2.73 0.84 7.88
C HIS A 169 -1.55 1.73 7.50
N PHE A 170 -0.71 2.08 8.47
CA PHE A 170 0.54 2.80 8.24
C PHE A 170 1.40 2.04 7.23
N SER A 171 1.61 0.75 7.45
CA SER A 171 2.49 -0.04 6.61
C SER A 171 1.94 -0.24 5.20
N ASN A 172 0.64 -0.46 5.04
CA ASN A 172 0.03 -0.53 3.70
C ASN A 172 0.26 0.79 2.96
N MET A 173 -0.08 1.92 3.57
CA MET A 173 -0.04 3.24 2.93
C MET A 173 1.40 3.73 2.67
N MET A 174 2.33 3.42 3.58
CA MET A 174 3.71 3.92 3.55
C MET A 174 4.69 2.97 2.86
N SER A 175 4.24 1.82 2.35
CA SER A 175 5.09 0.89 1.60
C SER A 175 5.61 1.54 0.31
N PRO A 176 6.94 1.65 0.09
CA PRO A 176 7.49 2.19 -1.16
C PRO A 176 7.15 1.37 -2.40
N GLU A 177 6.83 0.10 -2.22
CA GLU A 177 6.39 -0.84 -3.26
C GLU A 177 5.03 -0.44 -3.85
N VAL A 178 4.15 0.14 -3.04
CA VAL A 178 2.84 0.64 -3.47
C VAL A 178 3.01 1.78 -4.48
N LYS A 179 2.36 1.62 -5.63
CA LYS A 179 2.30 2.57 -6.75
C LYS A 179 0.91 3.13 -7.00
N SER A 180 -0.14 2.46 -6.54
CA SER A 180 -1.51 2.90 -6.71
C SER A 180 -2.40 2.66 -5.48
N MET A 181 -3.45 3.46 -5.37
CA MET A 181 -4.53 3.27 -4.40
C MET A 181 -5.89 3.48 -5.04
N ALA A 182 -6.91 2.79 -4.55
CA ALA A 182 -8.30 3.08 -4.88
C ALA A 182 -9.17 3.00 -3.64
N CYS A 183 -10.15 3.90 -3.54
CA CYS A 183 -11.01 3.95 -2.36
C CYS A 183 -12.48 4.04 -2.70
N GLY A 184 -13.29 3.67 -1.73
CA GLY A 184 -14.71 3.94 -1.67
C GLY A 184 -15.05 4.51 -0.30
N TRP A 185 -15.99 5.43 -0.25
CA TRP A 185 -16.48 6.04 0.97
C TRP A 185 -18.00 6.11 0.96
N SER A 186 -18.60 6.17 2.15
CA SER A 186 -20.04 6.15 2.32
C SER A 186 -20.47 7.11 3.41
N GLU A 187 -21.65 7.70 3.21
CA GLU A 187 -22.37 8.43 4.25
C GLU A 187 -23.67 7.69 4.53
N CYS A 188 -23.69 6.91 5.62
CA CYS A 188 -24.76 5.95 5.91
C CYS A 188 -25.27 6.12 7.34
N ALA A 189 -26.50 5.68 7.61
CA ALA A 189 -27.08 5.73 8.96
C ALA A 189 -26.26 4.97 10.02
N ASN A 190 -25.48 3.97 9.60
CA ASN A 190 -24.57 3.21 10.47
C ASN A 190 -23.15 3.80 10.56
N GLY A 191 -22.95 5.02 10.06
CA GLY A 191 -21.69 5.76 10.13
C GLY A 191 -21.08 6.08 8.78
N ASN A 192 -20.17 7.05 8.79
CA ASN A 192 -19.42 7.49 7.62
C ASN A 192 -18.05 6.84 7.63
N HIS A 193 -17.70 6.19 6.53
CA HIS A 193 -16.55 5.31 6.46
C HIS A 193 -15.85 5.43 5.12
N VAL A 194 -14.57 5.07 5.10
CA VAL A 194 -13.76 4.96 3.90
C VAL A 194 -12.92 3.69 3.94
N TRP A 195 -12.85 3.02 2.79
CA TRP A 195 -12.02 1.85 2.54
C TRP A 195 -11.09 2.17 1.38
N CYS A 196 -9.78 1.99 1.57
CA CYS A 196 -8.79 2.14 0.52
C CYS A 196 -8.01 0.85 0.35
N ASN A 197 -7.89 0.35 -0.87
CA ASN A 197 -6.99 -0.74 -1.21
C ASN A 197 -5.73 -0.18 -1.88
N TYR A 198 -4.59 -0.82 -1.61
CA TYR A 198 -3.28 -0.50 -2.15
C TYR A 198 -2.71 -1.67 -2.96
N ASP A 199 -1.91 -1.38 -3.99
CA ASP A 199 -1.25 -2.41 -4.80
C ASP A 199 0.05 -2.91 -4.16
N THR A 200 0.20 -4.22 -4.05
CA THR A 200 1.48 -4.87 -3.68
C THR A 200 2.22 -4.37 -2.42
N PRO A 201 1.57 -3.86 -1.34
CA PRO A 201 2.30 -3.52 -0.13
C PRO A 201 2.95 -4.78 0.47
N VAL A 202 4.04 -4.55 1.18
CA VAL A 202 4.69 -5.58 1.99
C VAL A 202 4.41 -5.34 3.47
N LYS A 203 4.49 -6.40 4.28
CA LYS A 203 4.24 -6.32 5.73
C LYS A 203 5.32 -5.53 6.49
N SER A 204 6.54 -5.48 5.95
CA SER A 204 7.69 -4.83 6.61
C SER A 204 8.39 -3.90 5.63
N PRO A 205 7.71 -2.83 5.14
CA PRO A 205 8.28 -1.92 4.17
C PRO A 205 9.38 -1.09 4.82
N LYS A 206 10.37 -0.72 4.02
CA LYS A 206 11.42 0.20 4.48
C LYS A 206 10.89 1.62 4.45
N VAL A 207 10.55 2.15 5.61
CA VAL A 207 10.02 3.52 5.77
C VAL A 207 11.06 4.35 6.51
N GLY A 208 11.48 5.48 5.93
CA GLY A 208 12.34 6.44 6.62
C GLY A 208 11.57 7.22 7.69
N LYS A 209 12.24 7.85 8.66
CA LYS A 209 11.59 8.81 9.56
C LYS A 209 11.18 10.07 8.78
N ILE A 210 10.25 10.87 9.33
CA ILE A 210 9.97 12.21 8.78
C ILE A 210 11.27 13.00 8.71
N THR A 211 11.51 13.69 7.60
CA THR A 211 12.66 14.58 7.42
C THR A 211 12.21 15.99 7.06
N GLY A 212 12.84 17.00 7.67
CA GLY A 212 12.65 18.41 7.30
C GLY A 212 11.39 19.10 7.84
N MET A 213 10.56 18.40 8.62
CA MET A 213 9.42 18.98 9.34
C MET A 213 9.04 18.14 10.57
N THR A 214 8.30 18.75 11.49
CA THR A 214 7.64 18.06 12.60
C THR A 214 6.35 17.38 12.14
N LYS A 215 5.88 16.42 12.92
CA LYS A 215 4.58 15.77 12.70
C LYS A 215 3.40 16.74 12.76
N ALA A 216 3.50 17.78 13.59
CA ALA A 216 2.50 18.83 13.69
C ALA A 216 2.45 19.71 12.42
N GLU A 217 3.62 20.09 11.88
CA GLU A 217 3.73 20.81 10.61
C GLU A 217 3.23 19.96 9.44
N LEU A 218 3.56 18.66 9.42
CA LEU A 218 3.02 17.73 8.42
C LEU A 218 1.49 17.72 8.46
N LYS A 219 0.90 17.58 9.65
CA LYS A 219 -0.57 17.61 9.82
C LYS A 219 -1.17 18.91 9.31
N ALA A 220 -0.58 20.06 9.67
CA ALA A 220 -1.04 21.37 9.23
C ALA A 220 -0.96 21.52 7.70
N SER A 221 0.09 20.96 7.08
CA SER A 221 0.27 21.01 5.63
C SER A 221 -0.78 20.23 4.85
N LEU A 222 -1.50 19.28 5.46
CA LEU A 222 -2.47 18.42 4.76
C LEU A 222 -3.66 19.20 4.19
N THR A 223 -3.99 20.32 4.81
CA THR A 223 -5.13 21.19 4.45
C THR A 223 -4.69 22.61 4.06
N ALA A 224 -3.40 22.79 3.82
CA ALA A 224 -2.81 24.04 3.31
C ALA A 224 -2.68 24.01 1.79
#